data_AF-A0A4S0IEP4-F1
#
_entry.id   AF-A0A4S0IEP4-F1
#
_cell.length_a   1.000
_cell.length_b   1.000
_cell.length_c   1.000
_cell.angle_alpha   90.00
_cell.angle_beta   90.00
_cell.angle_gamma   90.00
#
_symmetry.space_group_name_H-M   'P 1'
#
loop_
_entity.id
_entity.type
_entity.pdbx_description
1 polymer ?
#
loop_
_entity_poly.entity_id
_entity_poly.type
_entity_poly.pdbx_seq_one_letter_code
_entity_poly.pdbx_strand_id
1 'polypeptide(L)'
;MRLFTSESVTEGHPDKICDQISDTILDALLTVDPHARVAVETMVTTGLVHVAGEVTTSGYVEIPKLVRDVITGIGYDSSEVSFDGRTCGVEVSIGAQSPDIAQGVD
;
A
#
# COMPACT_ATOMS: atom_id res chain seq x y z
N MET A 1 9.89 12.83 -39.19
CA MET A 1 10.33 12.92 -37.78
C MET A 1 9.12 13.35 -36.96
N ARG A 2 8.76 12.65 -35.88
CA ARG A 2 7.58 12.95 -35.04
C ARG A 2 8.04 13.29 -33.63
N LEU A 3 7.45 14.30 -33.01
CA LEU A 3 7.67 14.60 -31.59
C LEU A 3 7.03 13.51 -30.71
N PHE A 4 7.76 13.06 -29.69
CA PHE A 4 7.32 12.12 -28.67
C PHE A 4 7.78 12.63 -27.31
N THR A 5 6.92 12.53 -26.30
CA THR A 5 7.18 12.97 -24.92
C THR A 5 6.77 11.90 -23.93
N SER A 6 7.47 11.84 -22.80
CA SER A 6 7.21 10.97 -21.66
C SER A 6 7.51 11.76 -20.38
N GLU A 7 6.85 11.39 -19.28
CA GLU A 7 7.05 11.97 -17.96
C GLU A 7 7.31 10.88 -16.91
N SER A 8 7.76 11.30 -15.74
CA SER A 8 8.00 10.45 -14.58
C SER A 8 7.78 11.29 -13.32
N VAL A 9 7.48 10.63 -12.23
CA VAL A 9 7.27 11.24 -10.91
C VAL A 9 8.20 10.59 -9.90
N THR A 10 8.49 11.30 -8.81
CA THR A 10 9.34 10.79 -7.73
C THR A 10 8.59 9.79 -6.86
N GLU A 11 9.32 9.06 -6.02
CA GLU A 11 8.75 8.14 -5.01
C GLU A 11 7.83 8.85 -4.00
N GLY A 12 8.01 10.15 -3.79
CA GLY A 12 7.16 10.98 -2.94
C GLY A 12 5.87 11.47 -3.61
N HIS A 13 5.65 11.17 -4.90
CA HIS A 13 4.37 11.47 -5.52
C HIS A 13 3.26 10.65 -4.86
N PRO A 14 2.11 11.22 -4.46
CA PRO A 14 1.06 10.51 -3.72
C PRO A 14 0.65 9.17 -4.35
N ASP A 15 0.47 9.13 -5.67
CA ASP A 15 0.16 7.87 -6.37
C ASP A 15 1.27 6.83 -6.21
N LYS A 16 2.54 7.24 -6.24
CA LYS A 16 3.68 6.32 -6.00
C LYS A 16 3.79 5.91 -4.54
N ILE A 17 3.33 6.72 -3.60
CA ILE A 17 3.21 6.32 -2.19
C ILE A 17 2.15 5.21 -2.06
N CYS A 18 1.00 5.37 -2.71
CA CYS A 18 -0.04 4.33 -2.75
C CYS A 18 0.53 3.02 -3.30
N ASP A 19 1.20 3.06 -4.46
CA ASP A 19 1.82 1.89 -5.09
C ASP A 19 2.80 1.20 -4.13
N GLN A 20 3.73 1.96 -3.52
CA GLN A 20 4.74 1.42 -2.62
C GLN A 20 4.15 0.78 -1.36
N ILE A 21 3.09 1.37 -0.79
CA ILE A 21 2.40 0.80 0.37
C ILE A 21 1.71 -0.51 -0.01
N SER A 22 0.97 -0.52 -1.12
CA SER A 22 0.29 -1.73 -1.59
C SER A 22 1.27 -2.87 -1.87
N ASP A 23 2.39 -2.58 -2.55
CA ASP A 23 3.45 -3.56 -2.84
C ASP A 23 4.15 -4.03 -1.56
N THR A 24 4.41 -3.14 -0.60
CA THR A 24 5.03 -3.53 0.68
C THR A 24 4.15 -4.49 1.47
N ILE A 25 2.83 -4.29 1.45
CA ILE A 25 1.88 -5.20 2.11
C ILE A 25 1.86 -6.55 1.39
N LEU A 26 1.85 -6.56 0.06
CA LEU A 26 1.97 -7.77 -0.75
C LEU A 26 3.24 -8.55 -0.40
N ASP A 27 4.40 -7.89 -0.41
CA ASP A 27 5.70 -8.51 -0.14
C ASP A 27 5.76 -9.08 1.29
N ALA A 28 5.26 -8.35 2.27
CA ALA A 28 5.23 -8.80 3.66
C ALA A 28 4.33 -10.05 3.81
N LEU A 29 3.17 -10.06 3.17
CA LEU A 29 2.25 -11.20 3.18
C LEU A 29 2.84 -12.43 2.48
N LEU A 30 3.44 -12.25 1.31
CA LEU A 30 4.10 -13.33 0.57
C LEU A 30 5.32 -13.90 1.31
N THR A 31 5.99 -13.07 2.13
CA THR A 31 7.11 -13.52 2.97
C THR A 31 6.66 -14.50 4.05
N VAL A 32 5.49 -14.26 4.67
CA VAL A 32 4.96 -15.13 5.74
C VAL A 32 4.09 -16.27 5.21
N ASP A 33 3.50 -16.09 4.04
CA ASP A 33 2.65 -17.08 3.36
C ASP A 33 2.83 -16.96 1.83
N PRO A 34 3.66 -17.82 1.22
CA PRO A 34 3.90 -17.80 -0.23
C PRO A 34 2.66 -18.07 -1.10
N HIS A 35 1.56 -18.53 -0.51
CA HIS A 35 0.29 -18.78 -1.17
C HIS A 35 -0.75 -17.68 -0.92
N ALA A 36 -0.37 -16.59 -0.25
CA ALA A 36 -1.27 -15.48 0.01
C ALA A 36 -1.84 -14.91 -1.30
N ARG A 37 -3.15 -14.64 -1.30
CA ARG A 37 -3.84 -13.88 -2.35
C ARG A 37 -4.07 -12.48 -1.78
N VAL A 38 -3.52 -11.47 -2.44
CA VAL A 38 -3.53 -10.09 -1.94
C VAL A 38 -4.03 -9.18 -3.05
N ALA A 39 -5.14 -8.50 -2.79
CA ALA A 39 -5.69 -7.44 -3.61
C ALA A 39 -5.98 -6.24 -2.69
N VAL A 40 -4.94 -5.45 -2.41
CA VAL A 40 -5.03 -4.28 -1.53
C VAL A 40 -4.82 -3.00 -2.32
N GLU A 41 -5.67 -2.03 -2.05
CA GLU A 41 -5.66 -0.70 -2.63
C GLU A 41 -5.32 0.30 -1.54
N THR A 42 -4.51 1.29 -1.89
CA THR A 42 -4.12 2.35 -0.98
C THR A 42 -4.61 3.69 -1.51
N MET A 43 -5.32 4.44 -0.67
CA MET A 43 -5.65 5.83 -0.89
C MET A 43 -4.92 6.69 0.14
N VAL A 44 -4.28 7.76 -0.32
CA VAL A 44 -3.55 8.68 0.56
C VAL A 44 -4.09 10.08 0.37
N THR A 45 -4.29 10.80 1.47
CA THR A 45 -4.64 12.22 1.49
C THR A 45 -4.04 12.88 2.72
N THR A 46 -4.27 14.18 2.91
CA THR A 46 -3.71 14.97 4.01
C THR A 46 -3.98 14.31 5.36
N GLY A 47 -2.93 13.78 5.98
CA GLY A 47 -2.99 13.18 7.31
C GLY A 47 -3.65 11.80 7.38
N LEU A 48 -3.97 11.16 6.26
CA LEU A 48 -4.66 9.86 6.24
C LEU A 48 -4.09 8.93 5.17
N VAL A 49 -3.88 7.68 5.57
CA VAL A 49 -3.71 6.54 4.68
C VAL A 49 -4.88 5.59 4.92
N HIS A 50 -5.58 5.22 3.85
CA HIS A 50 -6.62 4.20 3.90
C HIS A 50 -6.17 3.01 3.05
N VAL A 51 -6.01 1.87 3.69
CA VAL A 51 -5.74 0.59 3.04
C VAL A 51 -7.04 -0.21 3.02
N ALA A 52 -7.50 -0.60 1.85
CA ALA A 52 -8.72 -1.38 1.66
C ALA A 52 -8.50 -2.53 0.70
N GLY A 53 -9.37 -3.54 0.75
CA GLY A 53 -9.35 -4.63 -0.25
C GLY A 53 -9.56 -6.00 0.37
N GLU A 54 -9.00 -7.01 -0.29
CA GLU A 54 -9.25 -8.41 -0.01
C GLU A 54 -7.93 -9.16 0.15
N VAL A 55 -7.80 -9.89 1.26
CA VAL A 55 -6.64 -10.73 1.54
C VAL A 55 -7.09 -12.11 1.98
N THR A 56 -6.49 -13.14 1.38
CA THR A 56 -6.55 -14.52 1.86
C THR A 56 -5.13 -14.94 2.21
N THR A 57 -4.88 -15.18 3.49
CA THR A 57 -3.58 -15.63 4.00
C THR A 57 -3.78 -16.40 5.31
N SER A 58 -2.82 -17.27 5.64
CA SER A 58 -2.67 -17.90 6.94
C SER A 58 -1.71 -17.14 7.88
N GLY A 59 -0.97 -16.16 7.34
CA GLY A 59 -0.01 -15.34 8.08
C GLY A 59 -0.62 -14.07 8.69
N TYR A 60 0.19 -13.35 9.44
CA TYR A 60 -0.15 -12.02 9.98
C TYR A 60 0.96 -11.04 9.65
N VAL A 61 0.57 -9.84 9.22
CA VAL A 61 1.46 -8.69 9.03
C VAL A 61 0.83 -7.49 9.70
N GLU A 62 1.67 -6.62 10.28
CA GLU A 62 1.17 -5.42 10.94
C GLU A 62 1.15 -4.22 9.98
N ILE A 63 0.02 -4.05 9.29
CA ILE A 63 -0.15 -3.09 8.19
C ILE A 63 0.13 -1.65 8.61
N PRO A 64 -0.43 -1.12 9.73
CA PRO A 64 -0.09 0.21 10.21
C PRO A 64 1.41 0.45 10.35
N LYS A 65 2.18 -0.54 10.82
CA LYS A 65 3.64 -0.39 10.92
C LYS A 65 4.27 -0.27 9.54
N LEU A 66 3.94 -1.17 8.60
CA LEU A 66 4.49 -1.16 7.24
C LEU A 66 4.21 0.17 6.52
N VAL A 67 2.98 0.68 6.64
CA VAL A 67 2.58 1.99 6.08
C VAL A 67 3.50 3.11 6.60
N ARG A 68 3.70 3.17 7.92
CA ARG A 68 4.53 4.21 8.54
C ARG A 68 6.01 4.09 8.15
N ASP A 69 6.52 2.86 8.07
CA ASP A 69 7.89 2.58 7.67
C ASP A 69 8.14 3.02 6.22
N VAL A 70 7.20 2.76 5.29
CA VAL A 70 7.28 3.25 3.89
C VAL A 70 7.30 4.78 3.85
N ILE A 71 6.32 5.43 4.50
CA ILE A 71 6.18 6.90 4.44
C ILE A 71 7.39 7.61 5.04
N THR A 72 7.89 7.13 6.19
CA THR A 72 9.09 7.71 6.81
C THR A 72 10.36 7.37 6.02
N GLY A 73 10.41 6.20 5.37
CA GLY A 73 11.53 5.78 4.54
C GLY A 73 11.76 6.66 3.31
N ILE A 74 10.70 7.21 2.72
CA ILE A 74 10.76 8.15 1.58
C ILE A 74 10.87 9.63 2.01
N GLY A 75 11.03 9.90 3.31
CA GLY A 75 11.32 11.24 3.84
C GLY A 75 10.12 12.05 4.36
N TYR A 76 8.91 11.48 4.40
CA TYR A 76 7.76 12.13 5.04
C TYR A 76 7.71 11.82 6.54
N ASP A 77 8.58 12.46 7.31
CA ASP A 77 8.79 12.18 8.74
C ASP A 77 8.55 13.38 9.68
N SER A 78 7.98 14.46 9.14
CA SER A 78 7.67 15.69 9.87
C SER A 78 6.43 16.39 9.31
N SER A 79 5.53 16.86 10.18
CA SER A 79 4.35 17.62 9.74
C SER A 79 4.70 18.94 9.04
N GLU A 80 5.94 19.42 9.15
CA GLU A 80 6.44 20.59 8.42
C GLU A 80 6.46 20.37 6.90
N VAL A 81 6.52 19.11 6.44
CA VAL A 81 6.48 18.75 5.01
C VAL A 81 5.08 18.33 4.52
N SER A 82 4.04 18.76 5.22
CA SER A 82 2.61 18.51 4.91
C SER A 82 2.13 17.06 5.03
N PHE A 83 3.02 16.10 5.28
CA PHE A 83 2.67 14.70 5.53
C PHE A 83 3.72 14.04 6.42
N ASP A 84 3.29 13.23 7.38
CA ASP A 84 4.17 12.62 8.39
C ASP A 84 3.72 11.20 8.74
N GLY A 85 4.53 10.22 8.40
CA GLY A 85 4.29 8.81 8.69
C GLY A 85 4.23 8.50 10.19
N ARG A 86 4.77 9.36 11.06
CA ARG A 86 4.71 9.16 12.53
C ARG A 86 3.36 9.55 13.11
N THR A 87 2.64 10.46 12.47
CA THR A 87 1.42 11.06 13.02
C THR A 87 0.18 10.86 12.15
N CYS A 88 0.32 10.46 10.88
CA CYS A 88 -0.84 10.21 10.01
C CYS A 88 -1.76 9.12 10.58
N GLY A 89 -3.05 9.27 10.32
CA GLY A 89 -4.03 8.21 10.52
C GLY A 89 -3.78 7.07 9.55
N VAL A 90 -3.94 5.83 10.02
CA VAL A 90 -3.92 4.64 9.17
C VAL A 90 -5.21 3.87 9.42
N GLU A 91 -6.07 3.83 8.40
CA GLU A 91 -7.31 3.07 8.40
C GLU A 91 -7.13 1.80 7.59
N VAL A 92 -7.57 0.66 8.14
CA VAL A 92 -7.47 -0.65 7.49
C VAL A 92 -8.87 -1.23 7.36
N SER A 93 -9.31 -1.43 6.12
CA SER A 93 -10.62 -1.98 5.75
C SER A 93 -10.43 -3.16 4.81
N ILE A 94 -9.79 -4.22 5.33
CA ILE A 94 -9.49 -5.44 4.57
C ILE A 94 -10.47 -6.55 4.96
N GLY A 95 -11.09 -7.17 3.96
CA GLY A 95 -11.91 -8.36 4.09
C GLY A 95 -11.22 -9.63 3.58
N ALA A 96 -11.89 -10.77 3.74
CA ALA A 96 -11.50 -12.00 3.06
C ALA A 96 -11.88 -11.93 1.58
N GLN A 97 -11.11 -12.60 0.72
CA GLN A 97 -11.44 -12.69 -0.71
C GLN A 97 -12.78 -13.40 -0.94
N SER A 98 -13.55 -12.94 -1.92
CA SER A 98 -14.81 -13.59 -2.30
C SER A 98 -14.58 -15.04 -2.72
N PRO A 99 -15.37 -16.01 -2.20
CA PRO A 99 -15.31 -17.41 -2.65
C PRO A 99 -15.56 -17.61 -4.14
N ASP A 100 -16.34 -16.72 -4.76
CA ASP A 100 -16.63 -16.77 -6.21
C ASP A 100 -15.41 -16.40 -7.05
N ILE A 101 -14.57 -15.48 -6.54
CA ILE A 101 -13.30 -15.11 -7.17
C ILE A 101 -12.27 -16.21 -6.94
N ALA A 102 -12.18 -16.74 -5.72
CA ALA A 102 -11.24 -17.81 -5.38
C ALA A 102 -11.42 -19.05 -6.30
N GLN A 103 -12.66 -19.47 -6.53
CA GLN A 103 -12.98 -20.60 -7.42
C GLN A 103 -12.60 -20.38 -8.89
N GLY A 104 -12.46 -19.13 -9.34
CA GLY A 104 -12.08 -18.81 -10.72
C GLY A 104 -10.58 -18.84 -10.98
N VAL A 105 -9.75 -18.95 -9.93
CA VAL A 105 -8.29 -18.84 -10.01
C VAL A 105 -7.58 -20.14 -9.61
N ASP A 106 -8.16 -20.93 -8.71
CA ASP A 106 -7.63 -22.24 -8.29
C ASP A 106 -7.95 -23.36 -9.30
#